data_AF-A0A523HC03-F1
#
_entry.id   AF-A0A523HC03-F1
#
_cell.length_a   1.000
_cell.length_b   1.000
_cell.length_c   1.000
_cell.angle_alpha   90.00
_cell.angle_beta   90.00
_cell.angle_gamma   90.00
#
_symmetry.space_group_name_H-M   'P 1'
#
loop_
_entity.id
_entity.type
_entity.pdbx_description
1 polymer ?
#
loop_
_entity_poly.entity_id
_entity_poly.type
_entity_poly.pdbx_seq_one_letter_code
_entity_poly.pdbx_strand_id
1 'polypeptide(L)'
;MLVVDWEPYKALIEILSNDLIAAGQELNQPDLQLRRRTLFRAFFAQVEGETSLRKEFALLQHAERQTVFSEPELAMLREEQYVLANNGEVRVQPKFLRLTDNLRFSTFGSPSKRLPKPLAQVLS
;
A
#
# COMPACT_ATOMS: atom_id res chain seq x y z
N MET A 1 -18.91 -16.02 -2.88
CA MET A 1 -17.52 -15.74 -2.49
C MET A 1 -16.79 -15.38 -3.77
N LEU A 2 -16.64 -14.08 -4.05
CA LEU A 2 -15.85 -13.63 -5.20
C LEU A 2 -14.39 -13.77 -4.79
N VAL A 3 -13.63 -14.52 -5.58
CA VAL A 3 -12.18 -14.60 -5.43
C VAL A 3 -11.64 -13.29 -5.99
N VAL A 4 -10.99 -12.48 -5.16
CA VAL A 4 -10.25 -11.30 -5.64
C VAL A 4 -9.23 -11.80 -6.67
N ASP A 5 -9.30 -11.29 -7.90
CA ASP A 5 -8.34 -11.63 -8.94
C ASP A 5 -6.99 -10.98 -8.60
N TRP A 6 -6.02 -11.83 -8.29
CA TRP A 6 -4.68 -11.43 -7.85
C TRP A 6 -3.71 -11.22 -9.01
N GLU A 7 -4.08 -11.60 -10.24
CA GLU A 7 -3.16 -11.61 -11.36
C GLU A 7 -2.60 -10.22 -11.72
N PRO A 8 -3.40 -9.12 -11.72
CA PRO A 8 -2.85 -7.79 -11.96
C PRO A 8 -1.83 -7.34 -10.90
N TYR A 9 -2.04 -7.75 -9.63
CA TYR A 9 -1.14 -7.42 -8.52
C TYR A 9 0.20 -8.14 -8.65
N LYS A 10 0.17 -9.43 -9.01
CA LYS A 10 1.39 -10.21 -9.24
C LYS A 10 2.20 -9.65 -10.41
N ALA A 11 1.52 -9.31 -11.52
CA ALA A 11 2.17 -8.73 -12.68
C ALA A 11 2.91 -7.43 -12.34
N LEU A 12 2.30 -6.54 -11.53
CA LEU A 12 2.96 -5.30 -11.13
C LEU A 12 4.19 -5.55 -10.23
N ILE A 13 4.07 -6.46 -9.26
CA ILE A 13 5.20 -6.83 -8.39
C ILE A 13 6.34 -7.44 -9.21
N GLU A 14 6.01 -8.27 -10.19
CA GLU A 14 6.99 -8.90 -11.09
C GLU A 14 7.72 -7.85 -11.93
N ILE A 15 7.01 -6.86 -12.49
CA ILE A 15 7.63 -5.74 -13.22
C ILE A 15 8.62 -4.99 -12.32
N LEU A 16 8.18 -4.58 -11.13
CA LEU A 16 9.03 -3.83 -10.20
C LEU A 16 10.24 -4.64 -9.73
N SER A 17 10.06 -5.95 -9.53
CA SER A 17 11.14 -6.87 -9.15
C SER A 17 12.14 -7.02 -10.30
N ASN A 18 11.67 -7.15 -11.53
CA ASN A 18 12.52 -7.25 -12.72
C ASN A 18 13.31 -5.96 -12.95
N ASP A 19 12.71 -4.79 -12.74
CA ASP A 19 13.41 -3.50 -12.82
C ASP A 19 14.53 -3.40 -11.77
N LEU A 20 14.28 -3.84 -10.54
CA LEU A 20 15.29 -3.85 -9.49
C LEU A 20 16.43 -4.84 -9.80
N ILE A 21 16.10 -6.04 -10.26
CA ILE A 21 17.08 -7.06 -10.66
C ILE A 21 17.95 -6.54 -11.80
N ALA A 22 17.33 -5.97 -12.84
CA ALA A 22 18.05 -5.39 -13.98
C ALA A 22 18.99 -4.27 -13.53
N ALA A 23 18.52 -3.34 -12.70
CA ALA A 23 19.36 -2.26 -12.15
C ALA A 23 20.54 -2.80 -11.31
N GLY A 24 20.35 -3.92 -10.60
CA GLY A 24 21.41 -4.59 -9.86
C GLY A 24 22.48 -5.21 -10.76
N GLN A 25 22.08 -5.83 -11.87
CA GLN A 25 23.00 -6.44 -12.85
C GLN A 25 23.88 -5.39 -13.55
N GLU A 26 23.40 -4.15 -13.68
CA GLU A 26 24.13 -3.07 -14.31
C GLU A 26 25.21 -2.42 -13.44
N LEU A 27 25.33 -2.77 -12.15
CA LEU A 27 26.31 -2.15 -11.25
C LEU A 27 27.77 -2.33 -11.68
N ASN A 28 28.07 -3.36 -12.49
CA ASN A 28 29.41 -3.63 -12.99
C ASN A 28 29.75 -2.85 -14.27
N GLN A 29 28.84 -2.02 -14.77
CA GLN A 29 29.02 -1.25 -15.99
C GLN A 29 29.73 0.09 -15.75
N PRO A 30 30.29 0.73 -16.80
CA PRO A 30 30.75 2.11 -16.73
C PRO A 30 29.64 3.06 -16.24
N ASP A 31 30.05 4.18 -15.63
CA ASP A 31 29.17 5.16 -14.95
C ASP A 31 28.47 4.64 -13.67
N LEU A 32 29.30 4.21 -12.71
CA LEU A 32 28.86 3.70 -11.41
C LEU A 32 27.99 4.69 -10.60
N GLN A 33 28.08 6.00 -10.84
CA GLN A 33 27.22 6.96 -10.14
C GLN A 33 25.79 6.92 -10.66
N LEU A 34 25.61 6.93 -11.99
CA LEU A 34 24.30 6.77 -12.60
C LEU A 34 23.66 5.44 -12.20
N ARG A 35 24.40 4.33 -12.30
CA ARG A 35 23.88 2.98 -12.00
C ARG A 35 23.44 2.82 -10.55
N ARG A 36 24.21 3.36 -9.59
CA ARG A 36 23.80 3.38 -8.18
C ARG A 36 22.50 4.16 -7.98
N ARG A 37 22.35 5.32 -8.62
CA ARG A 37 21.10 6.11 -8.52
C ARG A 37 19.91 5.36 -9.11
N THR A 38 20.10 4.66 -10.24
CA THR A 38 19.06 3.82 -10.84
C THR A 38 18.64 2.69 -9.92
N LEU A 39 19.60 1.96 -9.33
CA LEU A 39 19.32 0.91 -8.35
C LEU A 39 18.52 1.43 -7.15
N PHE A 40 18.94 2.55 -6.56
CA PHE A 40 18.22 3.14 -5.44
C PHE A 40 16.80 3.55 -5.83
N ARG A 41 16.60 4.11 -7.02
CA ARG A 41 15.26 4.46 -7.52
C ARG A 41 14.38 3.24 -7.74
N ALA A 42 14.92 2.19 -8.36
CA ALA A 42 14.20 0.93 -8.57
C ALA A 42 13.79 0.29 -7.24
N PHE A 43 14.68 0.33 -6.24
CA PHE A 43 14.39 -0.15 -4.89
C PHE A 43 13.23 0.63 -4.25
N PHE A 44 13.28 1.95 -4.26
CA PHE A 44 12.18 2.76 -3.70
C PHE A 44 10.88 2.59 -4.48
N ALA A 45 10.93 2.48 -5.81
CA ALA A 45 9.75 2.20 -6.63
C ALA A 45 9.11 0.86 -6.26
N GLN A 46 9.90 -0.19 -6.03
CA GLN A 46 9.39 -1.47 -5.55
C GLN A 46 8.72 -1.33 -4.17
N VAL A 47 9.38 -0.69 -3.21
CA VAL A 47 8.83 -0.51 -1.86
C VAL A 47 7.52 0.28 -1.88
N GLU A 48 7.48 1.39 -2.61
CA GLU A 48 6.28 2.23 -2.75
C GLU A 48 5.15 1.51 -3.51
N GLY A 49 5.49 0.77 -4.57
CA GLY A 49 4.55 -0.03 -5.34
C GLY A 49 3.90 -1.12 -4.48
N GLU A 50 4.70 -1.92 -3.77
CA GLU A 50 4.17 -2.94 -2.85
C GLU A 50 3.31 -2.33 -1.73
N THR A 51 3.73 -1.19 -1.17
CA THR A 51 2.97 -0.48 -0.14
C THR A 51 1.62 -0.01 -0.68
N SER A 52 1.60 0.52 -1.90
CA SER A 52 0.39 0.97 -2.58
C SER A 52 -0.57 -0.19 -2.85
N LEU A 53 -0.05 -1.31 -3.38
CA LEU A 53 -0.84 -2.51 -3.63
C LEU A 53 -1.47 -3.08 -2.35
N ARG A 54 -0.74 -3.08 -1.23
CA ARG A 54 -1.29 -3.51 0.07
C ARG A 54 -2.47 -2.65 0.51
N LYS A 55 -2.44 -1.34 0.27
CA LYS A 55 -3.54 -0.43 0.60
C LYS A 55 -4.74 -0.64 -0.31
N GLU A 56 -4.53 -0.79 -1.61
CA GLU A 56 -5.59 -1.13 -2.56
C GLU A 56 -6.28 -2.44 -2.17
N PHE A 57 -5.50 -3.47 -1.79
CA PHE A 57 -6.06 -4.72 -1.32
C PHE A 57 -6.88 -4.57 -0.03
N ALA A 58 -6.44 -3.72 0.90
CA ALA A 58 -7.22 -3.42 2.09
C ALA A 58 -8.54 -2.70 1.75
N LEU A 59 -8.52 -1.75 0.80
CA LEU A 59 -9.73 -1.07 0.32
C LEU A 59 -10.71 -2.03 -0.36
N LEU A 60 -10.21 -2.98 -1.16
CA LEU A 60 -11.05 -4.01 -1.78
C LEU A 60 -11.72 -4.91 -0.73
N GLN A 61 -10.96 -5.43 0.24
CA GLN A 61 -11.53 -6.22 1.33
C GLN A 61 -12.58 -5.44 2.13
N HIS A 62 -12.38 -4.12 2.28
CA HIS A 62 -13.37 -3.26 2.91
C HIS A 62 -14.66 -3.15 2.09
N ALA A 63 -14.53 -2.89 0.79
CA ALA A 63 -15.67 -2.80 -0.13
C ALA A 63 -16.47 -4.11 -0.17
N GLU A 64 -15.78 -5.25 -0.09
CA GLU A 64 -16.37 -6.59 -0.01
C GLU A 64 -16.89 -6.97 1.39
N ARG A 65 -16.81 -6.05 2.37
CA ARG A 65 -17.21 -6.26 3.77
C ARG A 65 -16.48 -7.40 4.47
N GLN A 66 -15.29 -7.77 3.99
CA GLN A 66 -14.41 -8.75 4.60
C GLN A 66 -13.56 -8.15 5.73
N THR A 67 -13.39 -6.83 5.75
CA THR A 67 -12.70 -6.08 6.82
C THR A 67 -13.42 -4.76 7.09
N VAL A 68 -13.44 -4.32 8.35
CA VAL A 68 -13.99 -3.03 8.75
C VAL A 68 -12.84 -2.11 9.12
N PHE A 69 -12.78 -0.95 8.47
CA PHE A 69 -11.87 0.13 8.81
C PHE A 69 -12.69 1.30 9.37
N SER A 70 -12.08 2.04 10.30
CA SER A 70 -12.62 3.33 10.72
C SER A 70 -12.39 4.39 9.64
N GLU A 71 -13.17 5.48 9.64
CA GLU A 71 -12.99 6.59 8.70
C GLU A 71 -11.55 7.16 8.65
N PRO A 72 -10.84 7.33 9.79
CA PRO A 72 -9.43 7.74 9.75
C PRO A 72 -8.53 6.73 9.03
N GLU A 73 -8.80 5.44 9.16
CA GLU A 73 -8.01 4.39 8.52
C GLU A 73 -8.29 4.33 7.02
N LEU A 74 -9.55 4.52 6.60
CA LEU A 74 -9.90 4.68 5.20
C LEU A 74 -9.22 5.90 4.59
N ALA A 75 -9.17 7.02 5.32
CA ALA A 75 -8.45 8.21 4.90
C ALA A 75 -6.95 7.95 4.72
N MET A 76 -6.33 7.18 5.62
CA MET A 76 -4.92 6.76 5.48
C MET A 76 -4.71 5.82 4.29
N LEU A 77 -5.60 4.86 4.06
CA LEU A 77 -5.53 3.94 2.92
C LEU A 77 -5.63 4.69 1.58
N ARG A 78 -6.51 5.68 1.50
CA ARG A 78 -6.73 6.55 0.34
C ARG A 78 -5.71 7.68 0.19
N GLU A 79 -4.83 7.83 1.17
CA GLU A 79 -3.88 8.96 1.25
C GLU A 79 -4.57 10.32 1.11
N GLU A 80 -5.67 10.49 1.84
CA GLU A 80 -6.46 11.72 1.85
C GLU A 80 -6.48 12.38 3.23
N GLN A 81 -6.61 13.71 3.22
CA GLN A 81 -6.89 14.51 4.41
C GLN A 81 -8.11 15.39 4.18
N TYR A 82 -8.93 15.48 5.23
CA TYR A 82 -10.08 16.37 5.29
C TYR A 82 -9.66 17.69 5.93
N VAL A 83 -9.87 18.79 5.22
CA VAL A 83 -9.52 20.15 5.64
C VAL A 83 -10.78 21.00 5.63
N LEU A 84 -10.96 21.84 6.65
CA LEU A 84 -12.03 22.82 6.69
C LEU A 84 -11.52 24.15 6.15
N ALA A 85 -12.13 24.65 5.08
CA ALA A 85 -11.84 25.96 4.53
C ALA A 85 -12.46 27.08 5.40
N ASN A 86 -11.95 28.31 5.26
CA ASN A 86 -12.40 29.46 6.06
C ASN A 86 -13.89 29.84 5.84
N ASN A 87 -14.49 29.36 4.76
CA ASN A 87 -15.92 29.50 4.45
C ASN A 87 -16.79 28.37 5.04
N GLY A 88 -16.20 27.44 5.79
CA GLY A 88 -16.89 26.28 6.36
C GLY A 88 -17.02 25.08 5.42
N GLU A 89 -16.46 25.12 4.20
CA GLU A 89 -16.49 23.98 3.28
C GLU A 89 -15.45 22.92 3.64
N VAL A 90 -15.86 21.65 3.60
CA VAL A 90 -14.94 20.51 3.73
C VAL A 90 -14.27 20.26 2.38
N ARG A 91 -12.95 20.18 2.38
CA ARG A 91 -12.12 19.86 1.21
C ARG A 91 -11.31 18.60 1.47
N VAL A 92 -11.20 17.77 0.44
CA VAL A 92 -10.31 16.61 0.44
C VAL A 92 -9.02 16.99 -0.30
N GLN A 93 -7.89 16.71 0.31
CA GLN A 93 -6.58 16.93 -0.30
C GLN A 93 -5.73 15.66 -0.19
N PRO A 94 -4.83 15.40 -1.13
CA PRO A 94 -3.88 14.29 -1.00
C PRO A 94 -2.97 14.53 0.21
N LYS A 95 -2.74 13.48 1.00
CA LYS A 95 -1.82 13.43 2.12
C LYS A 95 -0.93 12.20 1.99
N PHE A 96 0.25 12.43 1.43
CA PHE A 96 1.29 11.41 1.33
C PHE A 96 1.89 11.13 2.71
N LEU A 97 1.81 9.88 3.14
CA LEU A 97 2.43 9.43 4.37
C LEU A 97 3.95 9.32 4.18
N ARG A 98 4.72 9.60 5.24
CA ARG A 98 6.14 9.26 5.24
C ARG A 98 6.27 7.75 5.02
N LEU A 99 7.25 7.34 4.23
CA LEU A 99 7.44 5.93 3.87
C LEU A 99 7.42 4.99 5.09
N THR A 100 8.10 5.37 6.17
CA THR A 100 8.13 4.60 7.43
C THR A 100 6.75 4.42 8.06
N ASP A 101 5.91 5.45 8.01
CA ASP A 101 4.57 5.42 8.58
C ASP A 101 3.61 4.65 7.68
N ASN A 102 3.75 4.81 6.36
CA ASN A 102 2.98 4.10 5.35
C ASN A 102 3.25 2.59 5.40
N LEU A 103 4.53 2.22 5.50
CA LEU A 103 4.95 0.84 5.73
C LEU A 103 4.38 0.33 7.04
N ARG A 104 4.49 1.09 8.14
CA ARG A 104 3.98 0.66 9.44
C ARG A 104 2.49 0.34 9.40
N PHE A 105 1.71 1.21 8.77
CA PHE A 105 0.28 1.07 8.64
C PHE A 105 -0.12 -0.10 7.74
N SER A 106 0.50 -0.20 6.56
CA SER A 106 0.14 -1.21 5.54
C SER A 106 0.62 -2.63 5.88
N THR A 107 1.77 -2.79 6.56
CA THR A 107 2.39 -4.10 6.82
C THR A 107 2.06 -4.67 8.18
N PHE A 108 2.26 -3.91 9.27
CA PHE A 108 2.04 -4.38 10.63
C PHE A 108 0.59 -4.25 11.09
N GLY A 109 -0.25 -3.62 10.27
CA GLY A 109 -1.68 -3.54 10.44
C GLY A 109 -2.11 -2.41 11.36
N SER A 110 -3.26 -1.83 11.03
CA SER A 110 -3.97 -0.93 11.92
C SER A 110 -4.48 -1.68 13.16
N PRO A 111 -4.48 -1.08 14.37
CA PRO A 111 -5.02 -1.70 15.58
C PRO A 111 -6.48 -2.19 15.45
N SER A 112 -7.26 -1.69 14.49
CA SER A 112 -8.61 -2.16 14.17
C SER A 112 -8.68 -3.55 13.49
N LYS A 113 -7.55 -4.10 13.02
CA LYS A 113 -7.48 -5.48 12.49
C LYS A 113 -7.80 -6.57 13.52
N ARG A 114 -8.08 -6.21 14.78
CA ARG A 114 -8.71 -7.14 15.73
C ARG A 114 -10.18 -7.30 15.32
N LEU A 115 -10.43 -8.27 14.45
CA LEU A 115 -11.77 -8.85 14.24
C LEU A 115 -12.49 -8.93 15.60
N PRO A 116 -13.78 -8.57 15.70
CA PRO A 116 -14.57 -9.06 16.82
C PRO A 116 -14.57 -10.60 16.72
N LYS A 117 -14.03 -11.29 17.72
CA LYS A 117 -14.48 -12.68 17.98
C LYS A 117 -16.00 -12.58 18.19
N PRO A 118 -16.86 -13.39 17.52
CA PRO A 118 -16.84 -14.85 17.72
C PRO A 118 -17.37 -15.72 16.54
N LEU A 119 -16.65 -16.79 16.17
CA LEU A 119 -17.24 -17.97 15.51
C LEU A 119 -16.65 -19.26 16.12
N ALA A 120 -16.67 -19.33 17.46
CA ALA A 120 -16.37 -20.56 18.19
C ALA A 120 -17.64 -21.39 18.50
N GLN A 121 -18.80 -21.07 17.92
CA GLN A 121 -20.08 -21.73 18.26
C GLN A 121 -21.05 -21.90 17.07
N VAL A 122 -20.59 -22.37 15.91
CA VAL A 122 -21.50 -22.86 14.85
C VAL A 122 -21.16 -24.29 14.41
N LEU A 123 -20.49 -25.05 15.28
CA LEU A 123 -20.36 -26.51 15.14
C LEU A 123 -20.64 -27.20 16.49
N SER A 124 -21.87 -27.00 16.97
CA SER A 124 -22.54 -27.92 17.90
C SER A 124 -23.80 -28.43 17.24
#